data_AF-A0A965EK66-F1
#
_entry.id   AF-A0A965EK66-F1
#
_cell.length_a   1.000
_cell.length_b   1.000
_cell.length_c   1.000
_cell.angle_alpha   90.00
_cell.angle_beta   90.00
_cell.angle_gamma   90.00
#
_symmetry.space_group_name_H-M   'P 1'
#
loop_
_entity.id
_entity.type
_entity.pdbx_description
1 polymer ?
#
loop_
_entity_poly.entity_id
_entity_poly.type
_entity_poly.pdbx_seq_one_letter_code
_entity_poly.pdbx_strand_id
1 'polypeptide(L)'
;MSEMDPGHEGRGNSLKNTADFAPTRLATRRQTAKMRAGFNTEDTVMVSKFEDYCWADLMDEETLQIYSAYERPLRVGPNAAVLMIDVYQASYDGGQQRVIDVIRDHPSSCGERAWAMVEPAKQLLTAARAAGLPVIYSTGDERSNAKAGRPTNRVTLTETDDAYNILPELAPEPADLVVYKQRASCFYGTPLMSHLVGLGVQSLIVGGGTTSGCLRAGVQDAKANGFHVTLVEECCYDRTPINHKVNLFDMHHKYADVMKLADVLDHLDKLAPRRMAE
;
A
#
# COMPACT_ATOMS: atom_id res chain seq x y z
N MET A 1 58.52 -22.67 27.73
CA MET A 1 59.48 -21.65 27.26
C MET A 1 60.14 -22.25 26.01
N SER A 2 60.19 -21.48 24.93
CA SER A 2 60.30 -21.88 23.50
C SER A 2 58.96 -22.42 22.96
N GLU A 3 58.47 -22.06 21.77
CA GLU A 3 59.15 -21.63 20.55
C GLU A 3 58.22 -20.81 19.62
N MET A 4 58.80 -19.86 18.89
CA MET A 4 58.22 -19.23 17.69
C MET A 4 58.64 -20.06 16.46
N ASP A 5 57.73 -20.24 15.49
CA ASP A 5 57.86 -19.95 14.03
C ASP A 5 56.59 -20.51 13.32
N PRO A 6 56.14 -19.95 12.18
CA PRO A 6 56.76 -20.36 10.91
C PRO A 6 57.01 -19.19 9.94
N GLY A 7 58.17 -19.24 9.30
CA GLY A 7 58.62 -18.28 8.32
C GLY A 7 58.12 -18.47 6.89
N HIS A 8 58.61 -17.51 6.10
CA HIS A 8 59.19 -17.60 4.76
C HIS A 8 58.40 -17.20 3.51
N GLU A 9 59.13 -16.41 2.72
CA GLU A 9 58.79 -15.60 1.57
C GLU A 9 58.55 -16.41 0.29
N GLY A 10 57.77 -15.84 -0.63
CA GLY A 10 57.67 -16.26 -2.03
C GLY A 10 57.31 -15.07 -2.93
N ARG A 11 58.25 -14.71 -3.81
CA ARG A 11 58.27 -13.51 -4.66
C ARG A 11 57.33 -13.59 -5.86
N GLY A 12 56.85 -12.41 -6.29
CA GLY A 12 56.75 -11.99 -7.68
C GLY A 12 55.44 -12.27 -8.42
N ASN A 13 54.75 -11.22 -8.88
CA ASN A 13 54.97 -10.75 -10.24
C ASN A 13 54.33 -9.37 -10.47
N SER A 14 55.02 -8.58 -11.28
CA SER A 14 54.71 -7.22 -11.71
C SER A 14 53.54 -7.20 -12.70
N LEU A 15 52.56 -6.33 -12.51
CA LEU A 15 51.84 -5.71 -13.62
C LEU A 15 51.57 -4.23 -13.31
N LYS A 16 52.41 -3.40 -13.92
CA LYS A 16 52.17 -1.98 -14.18
C LYS A 16 51.01 -1.86 -15.18
N ASN A 17 50.02 -1.02 -14.89
CA ASN A 17 49.28 -0.25 -15.90
C ASN A 17 48.39 0.79 -15.21
N THR A 18 49.00 1.92 -14.84
CA THR A 18 48.28 3.18 -14.63
C THR A 18 48.34 3.94 -15.94
N ALA A 19 47.28 3.85 -16.73
CA ALA A 19 47.10 4.69 -17.91
C ALA A 19 46.21 5.88 -17.51
N ASP A 20 46.81 7.06 -17.62
CA ASP A 20 46.20 8.37 -17.57
C ASP A 20 44.93 8.47 -18.43
N PHE A 21 43.84 8.94 -17.85
CA PHE A 21 42.75 9.55 -18.61
C PHE A 21 42.55 10.98 -18.11
N ALA A 22 43.15 11.92 -18.83
CA ALA A 22 42.88 13.35 -18.71
C ALA A 22 41.44 13.66 -19.19
N PRO A 23 40.72 14.60 -18.55
CA PRO A 23 39.42 15.03 -19.04
C PRO A 23 39.58 16.04 -20.18
N THR A 24 39.17 15.64 -21.38
CA THR A 24 39.08 16.49 -22.57
C THR A 24 38.00 17.55 -22.38
N ARG A 25 38.42 18.83 -22.41
CA ARG A 25 37.51 19.99 -22.52
C ARG A 25 36.78 19.93 -23.86
N LEU A 26 35.46 19.81 -23.86
CA LEU A 26 34.63 20.29 -24.95
C LEU A 26 33.87 21.54 -24.48
N ALA A 27 34.27 22.67 -25.04
CA ALA A 27 33.50 23.89 -25.02
C ALA A 27 32.47 23.85 -26.15
N THR A 28 31.19 23.82 -25.82
CA THR A 28 30.11 24.21 -26.73
C THR A 28 29.15 25.17 -26.05
N ARG A 29 29.34 26.44 -26.40
CA ARG A 29 28.35 27.51 -26.62
C ARG A 29 27.03 27.47 -25.83
N ARG A 30 26.92 28.44 -24.92
CA ARG A 30 25.84 29.46 -24.85
C ARG A 30 24.52 29.08 -25.53
N GLN A 31 23.54 28.67 -24.72
CA GLN A 31 22.14 29.07 -24.93
C GLN A 31 21.27 28.95 -23.66
N THR A 32 21.78 29.39 -22.51
CA THR A 32 20.99 29.56 -21.27
C THR A 32 20.76 31.04 -21.01
N ALA A 33 19.87 31.66 -21.78
CA ALA A 33 19.28 32.97 -21.47
C ALA A 33 18.21 33.31 -22.50
N LYS A 34 16.98 32.81 -22.30
CA LYS A 34 15.69 33.42 -22.72
C LYS A 34 14.57 32.41 -22.53
N MET A 35 14.04 32.36 -21.31
CA MET A 35 12.64 32.02 -21.02
C MET A 35 12.35 32.48 -19.58
N ARG A 36 12.49 33.79 -19.36
CA ARG A 36 11.71 34.49 -18.32
C ARG A 36 10.60 35.20 -19.08
N ALA A 37 9.50 34.51 -19.28
CA ALA A 37 8.28 35.07 -19.83
C ALA A 37 7.11 34.43 -19.08
N GLY A 38 6.45 35.24 -18.25
CA GLY A 38 5.10 35.03 -17.74
C GLY A 38 4.86 33.76 -16.93
N PHE A 39 5.17 33.78 -15.63
CA PHE A 39 4.44 32.94 -14.69
C PHE A 39 3.13 33.68 -14.42
N ASN A 40 2.07 33.31 -15.15
CA ASN A 40 0.74 33.87 -14.94
C ASN A 40 0.12 33.18 -13.71
N THR A 41 -0.21 33.95 -12.68
CA THR A 41 -0.81 33.47 -11.42
C THR A 41 -2.26 33.00 -11.57
N GLU A 42 -2.76 32.89 -12.80
CA GLU A 42 -4.12 32.45 -13.14
C GLU A 42 -4.17 31.03 -13.73
N ASP A 43 -3.02 30.39 -14.00
CA ASP A 43 -2.96 28.95 -14.35
C ASP A 43 -2.94 28.05 -13.10
N THR A 44 -2.99 28.66 -11.92
CA THR A 44 -3.08 27.96 -10.64
C THR A 44 -4.48 27.36 -10.51
N VAL A 45 -4.53 26.03 -10.38
CA VAL A 45 -5.72 25.20 -10.11
C VAL A 45 -6.53 24.74 -11.34
N MET A 46 -5.85 24.20 -12.35
CA MET A 46 -6.35 22.97 -12.97
C MET A 46 -5.69 21.80 -12.24
N VAL A 47 -6.29 21.36 -11.11
CA VAL A 47 -5.83 20.18 -10.38
C VAL A 47 -5.85 19.02 -11.37
N SER A 48 -4.67 18.53 -11.77
CA SER A 48 -4.59 17.37 -12.63
C SER A 48 -5.22 16.19 -11.88
N LYS A 49 -5.79 15.21 -12.59
CA LYS A 49 -6.27 13.96 -11.95
C LYS A 49 -5.18 13.28 -11.11
N PHE A 50 -3.91 13.57 -11.39
CA PHE A 50 -2.77 13.06 -10.62
C PHE A 50 -2.74 13.62 -9.18
N GLU A 51 -3.26 14.83 -8.95
CA GLU A 51 -3.26 15.51 -7.65
C GLU A 51 -4.61 15.55 -6.94
N ASP A 52 -5.68 15.04 -7.56
CA ASP A 52 -7.02 15.01 -6.97
C ASP A 52 -7.21 13.82 -6.01
N TYR A 53 -6.40 13.78 -4.95
CA TYR A 53 -6.44 12.75 -3.92
C TYR A 53 -6.41 13.33 -2.51
N CYS A 54 -6.65 12.49 -1.51
CA CYS A 54 -6.80 12.91 -0.12
C CYS A 54 -5.58 13.64 0.46
N TRP A 55 -4.39 13.54 -0.16
CA TRP A 55 -3.16 14.21 0.24
C TRP A 55 -2.92 15.59 -0.39
N ALA A 56 -3.81 16.05 -1.28
CA ALA A 56 -3.65 17.31 -2.00
C ALA A 56 -3.45 18.52 -1.08
N ASP A 57 -4.09 18.50 0.10
CA ASP A 57 -3.98 19.56 1.12
C ASP A 57 -2.68 19.51 1.94
N LEU A 58 -1.89 18.44 1.80
CA LEU A 58 -0.65 18.23 2.55
C LEU A 58 0.61 18.44 1.70
N MET A 59 0.50 18.33 0.38
CA MET A 59 1.65 18.46 -0.53
C MET A 59 1.77 19.90 -1.03
N ASP A 60 2.94 20.51 -0.84
CA ASP A 60 3.25 21.83 -1.40
C ASP A 60 3.69 21.74 -2.87
N GLU A 61 3.73 22.88 -3.55
CA GLU A 61 4.07 22.97 -4.98
C GLU A 61 5.46 22.40 -5.29
N GLU A 62 6.44 22.61 -4.40
CA GLU A 62 7.79 22.05 -4.54
C GLU A 62 7.76 20.51 -4.52
N THR A 63 7.02 19.93 -3.57
CA THR A 63 6.84 18.47 -3.48
C THR A 63 6.16 17.93 -4.74
N LEU A 64 5.10 18.57 -5.21
CA LEU A 64 4.41 18.14 -6.44
C LEU A 64 5.32 18.23 -7.66
N GLN A 65 6.15 19.28 -7.75
CA GLN A 65 7.13 19.40 -8.82
C GLN A 65 8.16 18.27 -8.79
N ILE A 66 8.66 17.89 -7.60
CA ILE A 66 9.56 16.74 -7.44
C ILE A 66 8.91 15.44 -7.92
N TYR A 67 7.63 15.24 -7.61
CA TYR A 67 6.92 14.01 -7.92
C TYR A 67 6.27 13.99 -9.32
N SER A 68 6.27 15.10 -10.06
CA SER A 68 5.80 15.14 -11.45
C SER A 68 6.48 14.11 -12.37
N ALA A 69 7.75 13.76 -12.08
CA ALA A 69 8.49 12.73 -12.82
C ALA A 69 7.95 11.29 -12.62
N TYR A 70 7.04 11.09 -11.67
CA TYR A 70 6.43 9.80 -11.34
C TYR A 70 5.01 9.65 -11.91
N GLU A 71 4.49 10.70 -12.56
CA GLU A 71 3.18 10.68 -13.22
C GLU A 71 3.14 9.57 -14.29
N ARG A 72 2.05 8.80 -14.27
CA ARG A 72 1.85 7.67 -15.18
C ARG A 72 0.36 7.34 -15.30
N PRO A 73 -0.07 6.66 -16.38
CA PRO A 73 -1.43 6.15 -16.47
C PRO A 73 -1.70 5.13 -15.36
N LEU A 74 -2.77 5.37 -14.60
CA LEU A 74 -3.24 4.48 -13.55
C LEU A 74 -4.09 3.37 -14.14
N ARG A 75 -4.02 2.17 -13.55
CA ARG A 75 -4.81 1.03 -14.01
C ARG A 75 -5.11 0.03 -12.90
N VAL A 76 -6.16 -0.74 -13.12
CA VAL A 76 -6.29 -2.09 -12.56
C VAL A 76 -5.50 -3.04 -13.47
N GLY A 77 -4.68 -3.89 -12.87
CA GLY A 77 -3.87 -4.85 -13.62
C GLY A 77 -4.69 -6.04 -14.16
N PRO A 78 -4.09 -6.89 -15.01
CA PRO A 78 -4.78 -8.09 -15.49
C PRO A 78 -4.98 -9.11 -14.35
N ASN A 79 -5.93 -10.02 -14.53
CA ASN A 79 -6.22 -11.14 -13.63
C ASN A 79 -6.21 -10.70 -12.15
N ALA A 80 -7.04 -9.71 -11.83
CA ALA A 80 -7.07 -9.11 -10.51
C ALA A 80 -7.77 -10.01 -9.49
N ALA A 81 -7.34 -9.91 -8.24
CA ALA A 81 -8.12 -10.33 -7.08
C ALA A 81 -8.31 -9.14 -6.13
N VAL A 82 -9.38 -9.16 -5.32
CA VAL A 82 -9.58 -8.19 -4.25
C VAL A 82 -8.93 -8.70 -2.97
N LEU A 83 -8.18 -7.83 -2.28
CA LEU A 83 -7.57 -8.10 -1.00
C LEU A 83 -8.00 -7.05 0.04
N MET A 84 -8.80 -7.47 1.02
CA MET A 84 -9.22 -6.65 2.15
C MET A 84 -8.35 -6.96 3.37
N ILE A 85 -7.48 -6.01 3.74
CA ILE A 85 -6.52 -6.18 4.82
C ILE A 85 -7.11 -5.68 6.14
N ASP A 86 -7.29 -6.58 7.11
CA ASP A 86 -7.57 -6.25 8.52
C ASP A 86 -8.80 -5.36 8.72
N VAL A 87 -9.89 -5.68 8.04
CA VAL A 87 -11.22 -5.10 8.29
C VAL A 87 -11.92 -5.82 9.46
N TYR A 88 -11.19 -6.02 10.56
CA TYR A 88 -11.69 -6.73 11.74
C TYR A 88 -12.31 -5.82 12.79
N GLN A 89 -13.18 -6.38 13.64
CA GLN A 89 -14.02 -5.66 14.60
C GLN A 89 -13.28 -4.66 15.49
N ALA A 90 -12.11 -5.02 16.05
CA ALA A 90 -11.37 -4.15 16.96
C ALA A 90 -10.97 -2.78 16.36
N SER A 91 -10.91 -2.65 15.03
CA SER A 91 -10.68 -1.36 14.35
C SER A 91 -11.92 -0.45 14.33
N TYR A 92 -13.11 -1.00 14.56
CA TYR A 92 -14.41 -0.32 14.46
C TYR A 92 -15.14 -0.19 15.81
N ASP A 93 -14.67 -0.90 16.84
CA ASP A 93 -15.22 -0.84 18.20
C ASP A 93 -15.38 0.59 18.73
N GLY A 94 -16.42 0.81 19.53
CA GLY A 94 -16.84 2.15 19.97
C GLY A 94 -17.67 2.93 18.94
N GLY A 95 -17.78 2.41 17.71
CA GLY A 95 -18.66 2.93 16.67
C GLY A 95 -18.12 4.14 15.92
N GLN A 96 -18.99 4.77 15.14
CA GLN A 96 -18.68 5.94 14.31
C GLN A 96 -18.60 7.23 15.15
N GLN A 97 -17.60 7.28 16.04
CA GLN A 97 -17.28 8.43 16.87
C GLN A 97 -15.85 8.90 16.60
N ARG A 98 -15.50 10.12 17.05
CA ARG A 98 -14.14 10.64 16.89
C ARG A 98 -13.12 9.70 17.50
N VAL A 99 -12.00 9.50 16.80
CA VAL A 99 -10.94 8.56 17.22
C VAL A 99 -10.47 8.83 18.65
N ILE A 100 -10.29 10.09 19.03
CA ILE A 100 -9.82 10.45 20.38
C ILE A 100 -10.81 10.06 21.49
N ASP A 101 -12.10 10.02 21.18
CA ASP A 101 -13.16 9.74 22.15
C ASP A 101 -13.30 8.22 22.37
N VAL A 102 -13.09 7.40 21.33
CA VAL A 102 -13.23 5.93 21.42
C VAL A 102 -11.99 5.22 21.94
N ILE A 103 -10.79 5.74 21.68
CA ILE A 103 -9.54 5.01 21.98
C ILE A 103 -9.23 4.87 23.47
N ARG A 104 -9.94 5.60 24.33
CA ARG A 104 -9.88 5.43 25.78
C ARG A 104 -10.38 4.05 26.19
N ASP A 105 -11.49 3.64 25.60
CA ASP A 105 -12.21 2.41 25.97
C ASP A 105 -11.96 1.29 24.95
N HIS A 106 -11.60 1.65 23.71
CA HIS A 106 -11.26 0.74 22.61
C HIS A 106 -9.91 1.11 21.96
N PRO A 107 -8.76 0.77 22.58
CA PRO A 107 -7.46 1.27 22.16
C PRO A 107 -7.04 0.89 20.74
N SER A 108 -7.60 -0.17 20.15
CA SER A 108 -7.32 -0.59 18.77
C SER A 108 -8.16 0.17 17.73
N SER A 109 -9.28 0.76 18.14
CA SER A 109 -10.24 1.42 17.26
C SER A 109 -9.66 2.61 16.48
N CYS A 110 -10.20 2.80 15.28
CA CYS A 110 -9.98 3.94 14.40
C CYS A 110 -11.25 4.81 14.27
N GLY A 111 -12.32 4.51 15.03
CA GLY A 111 -13.55 5.30 15.11
C GLY A 111 -14.15 5.65 13.74
N GLU A 112 -14.64 6.88 13.62
CA GLU A 112 -15.26 7.46 12.42
C GLU A 112 -14.44 7.26 11.14
N ARG A 113 -13.11 7.15 11.25
CA ARG A 113 -12.21 7.00 10.11
C ARG A 113 -12.23 5.59 9.51
N ALA A 114 -12.32 4.55 10.34
CA ALA A 114 -12.56 3.19 9.84
C ALA A 114 -13.99 3.05 9.31
N TRP A 115 -14.97 3.57 10.05
CA TRP A 115 -16.38 3.52 9.64
C TRP A 115 -16.66 4.21 8.29
N ALA A 116 -15.93 5.28 7.96
CA ALA A 116 -16.04 5.94 6.66
C ALA A 116 -15.74 5.02 5.47
N MET A 117 -14.95 3.95 5.64
CA MET A 117 -14.64 3.01 4.56
C MET A 117 -15.78 2.02 4.28
N VAL A 118 -16.69 1.78 5.23
CA VAL A 118 -17.56 0.58 5.22
C VAL A 118 -18.45 0.54 3.98
N GLU A 119 -19.12 1.65 3.65
CA GLU A 119 -19.95 1.73 2.45
C GLU A 119 -19.13 1.65 1.15
N PRO A 120 -18.01 2.39 0.98
CA PRO A 120 -17.06 2.19 -0.11
C PRO A 120 -16.63 0.72 -0.31
N ALA A 121 -16.26 0.04 0.78
CA ALA A 121 -15.81 -1.34 0.74
C ALA A 121 -16.94 -2.30 0.31
N LYS A 122 -18.18 -2.08 0.77
CA LYS A 122 -19.35 -2.86 0.29
C LYS A 122 -19.56 -2.70 -1.21
N GLN A 123 -19.44 -1.49 -1.73
CA GLN A 123 -19.58 -1.23 -3.17
C GLN A 123 -18.50 -1.96 -3.96
N LEU A 124 -17.24 -1.87 -3.52
CA LEU A 124 -16.12 -2.55 -4.15
C LEU A 124 -16.29 -4.08 -4.14
N LEU A 125 -16.63 -4.66 -2.99
CA LEU A 125 -16.82 -6.11 -2.84
C LEU A 125 -17.96 -6.61 -3.74
N THR A 126 -19.08 -5.87 -3.77
CA THR A 126 -20.22 -6.21 -4.62
C THR A 126 -19.84 -6.20 -6.09
N ALA A 127 -19.17 -5.15 -6.56
CA ALA A 127 -18.75 -5.02 -7.95
C ALA A 127 -17.70 -6.09 -8.34
N ALA A 128 -16.76 -6.38 -7.44
CA ALA A 128 -15.74 -7.39 -7.68
C ALA A 128 -16.33 -8.79 -7.82
N ARG A 129 -17.28 -9.15 -6.96
CA ARG A 129 -18.01 -10.42 -7.05
C ARG A 129 -18.86 -10.48 -8.33
N ALA A 130 -19.53 -9.39 -8.69
CA ALA A 130 -20.27 -9.31 -9.96
C ALA A 130 -19.37 -9.47 -11.19
N ALA A 131 -18.12 -9.03 -11.10
CA ALA A 131 -17.08 -9.22 -12.11
C ALA A 131 -16.37 -10.58 -12.03
N GLY A 132 -16.74 -11.45 -11.08
CA GLY A 132 -16.17 -12.79 -10.93
C GLY A 132 -14.73 -12.81 -10.38
N LEU A 133 -14.28 -11.74 -9.74
CA LEU A 133 -12.95 -11.67 -9.15
C LEU A 133 -12.91 -12.45 -7.82
N PRO A 134 -11.80 -13.16 -7.53
CA PRO A 134 -11.58 -13.72 -6.20
C PRO A 134 -11.52 -12.62 -5.15
N VAL A 135 -12.18 -12.83 -4.00
CA VAL A 135 -12.12 -11.94 -2.85
C VAL A 135 -11.38 -12.64 -1.72
N ILE A 136 -10.40 -11.94 -1.15
CA ILE A 136 -9.50 -12.45 -0.12
C ILE A 136 -9.48 -11.43 1.02
N TYR A 137 -9.54 -11.93 2.25
CA TYR A 137 -9.40 -11.14 3.46
C TYR A 137 -8.13 -11.54 4.20
N SER A 138 -7.51 -10.61 4.92
CA SER A 138 -6.57 -10.94 5.99
C SER A 138 -7.10 -10.55 7.35
N THR A 139 -6.78 -11.34 8.37
CA THR A 139 -7.06 -10.98 9.76
C THR A 139 -6.02 -11.56 10.74
N GLY A 140 -6.05 -11.12 11.99
CA GLY A 140 -5.15 -11.58 13.06
C GLY A 140 -5.36 -13.05 13.43
N ASP A 141 -4.27 -13.78 13.66
CA ASP A 141 -4.29 -15.16 14.17
C ASP A 141 -4.03 -15.22 15.67
N GLU A 142 -5.09 -15.32 16.47
CA GLU A 142 -4.98 -15.45 17.93
C GLU A 142 -4.68 -16.89 18.40
N ARG A 143 -4.81 -17.88 17.51
CA ARG A 143 -4.58 -19.30 17.87
C ARG A 143 -3.12 -19.60 18.17
N SER A 144 -2.22 -18.70 17.80
CA SER A 144 -0.80 -18.87 18.05
C SER A 144 -0.42 -18.30 19.42
N ASN A 145 0.23 -19.12 20.24
CA ASN A 145 0.90 -18.66 21.47
C ASN A 145 2.19 -17.86 21.18
N ALA A 146 2.41 -17.44 19.93
CA ALA A 146 3.61 -16.75 19.50
C ALA A 146 3.58 -15.31 20.02
N LYS A 147 4.36 -15.03 21.05
CA LYS A 147 4.57 -13.66 21.55
C LYS A 147 5.37 -12.88 20.50
N ALA A 148 4.68 -12.10 19.66
CA ALA A 148 5.35 -11.05 18.90
C ALA A 148 5.81 -9.96 19.87
N GLY A 149 7.04 -9.45 19.69
CA GLY A 149 7.49 -8.27 20.41
C GLY A 149 6.56 -7.08 20.15
N ARG A 150 6.32 -6.24 21.17
CA ARG A 150 5.46 -5.06 21.02
C ARG A 150 6.32 -3.85 20.61
N PRO A 151 6.07 -3.24 19.44
CA PRO A 151 6.78 -2.02 19.04
C PRO A 151 6.24 -0.77 19.74
N THR A 152 5.10 -0.88 20.43
CA THR A 152 4.45 0.25 21.11
C THR A 152 4.08 -0.11 22.55
N ASN A 153 3.97 0.91 23.40
CA ASN A 153 3.42 0.82 24.74
C ASN A 153 1.88 0.94 24.75
N ARG A 154 1.22 0.72 23.59
CA ARG A 154 -0.25 0.77 23.52
C ARG A 154 -0.80 -0.28 24.47
N VAL A 155 -1.67 0.16 25.38
CA VAL A 155 -2.38 -0.74 26.26
C VAL A 155 -3.26 -1.62 25.39
N THR A 156 -2.95 -2.91 25.36
CA THR A 156 -3.89 -3.92 24.90
C THR A 156 -4.84 -4.14 26.06
N LEU A 157 -6.03 -3.52 26.00
CA LEU A 157 -7.13 -4.03 26.81
C LEU A 157 -7.44 -5.44 26.29
N THR A 158 -7.95 -6.32 27.16
CA THR A 158 -8.40 -7.65 26.73
C THR A 158 -9.41 -7.44 25.63
N GLU A 159 -8.98 -7.72 24.41
CA GLU A 159 -9.82 -7.73 23.23
C GLU A 159 -10.83 -8.87 23.42
N THR A 160 -12.07 -8.66 22.99
CA THR A 160 -13.08 -9.70 23.01
C THR A 160 -12.66 -10.85 22.10
N ASP A 161 -13.17 -12.07 22.33
CA ASP A 161 -12.83 -13.26 21.53
C ASP A 161 -13.09 -13.09 20.02
N ASP A 162 -13.83 -12.06 19.63
CA ASP A 162 -14.23 -11.72 18.27
C ASP A 162 -13.54 -10.47 17.69
N ALA A 163 -12.56 -9.91 18.40
CA ALA A 163 -11.83 -8.70 18.01
C ALA A 163 -11.19 -8.78 16.62
N TYR A 164 -10.68 -9.95 16.24
CA TYR A 164 -10.10 -10.22 14.93
C TYR A 164 -11.08 -10.90 13.96
N ASN A 165 -12.35 -11.03 14.30
CA ASN A 165 -13.34 -11.41 13.30
C ASN A 165 -13.51 -10.28 12.30
N ILE A 166 -13.71 -10.62 11.03
CA ILE A 166 -14.07 -9.65 10.00
C ILE A 166 -15.36 -8.94 10.45
N LEU A 167 -15.39 -7.62 10.27
CA LEU A 167 -16.53 -6.78 10.59
C LEU A 167 -17.81 -7.36 9.93
N PRO A 168 -18.92 -7.56 10.67
CA PRO A 168 -20.13 -8.17 10.13
C PRO A 168 -20.69 -7.49 8.86
N GLU A 169 -20.56 -6.16 8.77
CA GLU A 169 -20.97 -5.35 7.62
C GLU A 169 -20.16 -5.66 6.35
N LEU A 170 -18.99 -6.26 6.50
CA LEU A 170 -18.05 -6.64 5.43
C LEU A 170 -17.79 -8.15 5.43
N ALA A 171 -18.71 -8.94 6.01
CA ALA A 171 -18.54 -10.37 6.20
C ALA A 171 -18.15 -11.10 4.89
N PRO A 172 -17.20 -12.06 4.97
CA PRO A 172 -16.85 -12.88 3.82
C PRO A 172 -18.03 -13.75 3.38
N GLU A 173 -18.18 -13.95 2.08
CA GLU A 173 -19.07 -14.94 1.48
C GLU A 173 -18.42 -16.33 1.48
N PRO A 174 -19.20 -17.44 1.32
CA PRO A 174 -18.66 -18.80 1.38
C PRO A 174 -17.53 -19.12 0.38
N ALA A 175 -17.44 -18.37 -0.72
CA ALA A 175 -16.39 -18.53 -1.74
C ALA A 175 -15.12 -17.71 -1.44
N ASP A 176 -15.18 -16.80 -0.46
CA ASP A 176 -14.07 -15.90 -0.14
C ASP A 176 -13.01 -16.62 0.71
N LEU A 177 -11.75 -16.21 0.57
CA LEU A 177 -10.65 -16.75 1.36
C LEU A 177 -10.35 -15.82 2.55
N VAL A 178 -10.22 -16.38 3.75
CA VAL A 178 -9.73 -15.64 4.94
C VAL A 178 -8.33 -16.14 5.32
N VAL A 179 -7.33 -15.27 5.22
CA VAL A 179 -5.94 -15.53 5.59
C VAL A 179 -5.65 -15.00 6.98
N TYR A 180 -5.24 -15.89 7.88
CA TYR A 180 -4.83 -15.54 9.23
C TYR A 180 -3.34 -15.22 9.28
N LYS A 181 -2.98 -14.11 9.93
CA LYS A 181 -1.59 -13.62 9.99
C LYS A 181 -1.20 -13.19 11.40
N GLN A 182 0.11 -13.25 11.67
CA GLN A 182 0.70 -12.85 12.95
C GLN A 182 1.62 -11.62 12.83
N ARG A 183 1.73 -11.04 11.63
CA ARG A 183 2.60 -9.90 11.32
C ARG A 183 1.81 -8.85 10.53
N ALA A 184 2.42 -7.68 10.33
CA ALA A 184 1.79 -6.57 9.63
C ALA A 184 1.40 -6.96 8.20
N SER A 185 2.36 -7.44 7.42
CA SER A 185 2.10 -7.96 6.06
C SER A 185 1.33 -9.27 6.11
N CYS A 186 0.28 -9.35 5.29
CA CYS A 186 -0.50 -10.56 5.05
C CYS A 186 0.20 -11.61 4.19
N PHE A 187 1.38 -11.30 3.62
CA PHE A 187 2.22 -12.28 2.92
C PHE A 187 3.20 -12.98 3.86
N TYR A 188 3.58 -12.33 4.96
CA TYR A 188 4.65 -12.83 5.81
C TYR A 188 4.20 -14.02 6.66
N GLY A 189 4.75 -15.20 6.36
CA GLY A 189 4.46 -16.43 7.11
C GLY A 189 3.04 -16.94 6.92
N THR A 190 2.39 -16.61 5.80
CA THR A 190 1.02 -17.07 5.45
C THR A 190 1.04 -17.80 4.11
N PRO A 191 -0.01 -18.57 3.75
CA PRO A 191 -0.10 -19.22 2.45
C PRO A 191 -0.59 -18.27 1.32
N LEU A 192 -0.78 -16.96 1.58
CA LEU A 192 -1.40 -16.04 0.62
C LEU A 192 -0.71 -16.05 -0.75
N MET A 193 0.63 -16.02 -0.78
CA MET A 193 1.38 -16.02 -2.03
C MET A 193 1.09 -17.28 -2.87
N SER A 194 1.11 -18.46 -2.24
CA SER A 194 0.83 -19.72 -2.91
C SER A 194 -0.60 -19.78 -3.46
N HIS A 195 -1.58 -19.24 -2.72
CA HIS A 195 -2.96 -19.13 -3.20
C HIS A 195 -3.07 -18.24 -4.44
N LEU A 196 -2.49 -17.03 -4.39
CA LEU A 196 -2.53 -16.09 -5.51
C LEU A 196 -1.88 -16.66 -6.77
N VAL A 197 -0.73 -17.35 -6.62
CA VAL A 197 -0.06 -18.05 -7.72
C VAL A 197 -0.93 -19.17 -8.28
N GLY A 198 -1.55 -19.97 -7.40
CA GLY A 198 -2.45 -21.06 -7.81
C GLY A 198 -3.68 -20.56 -8.58
N LEU A 199 -4.17 -19.36 -8.28
CA LEU A 199 -5.26 -18.69 -9.00
C LEU A 199 -4.81 -17.98 -10.28
N GLY A 200 -3.51 -17.89 -10.56
CA GLY A 200 -2.98 -17.15 -11.71
C GLY A 200 -3.19 -15.63 -11.62
N VAL A 201 -3.33 -15.11 -10.40
CA VAL A 201 -3.50 -13.68 -10.13
C VAL A 201 -2.23 -12.93 -10.53
N GLN A 202 -2.39 -11.78 -11.18
CA GLN A 202 -1.27 -10.91 -11.59
C GLN A 202 -1.37 -9.51 -11.00
N SER A 203 -2.53 -9.15 -10.45
CA SER A 203 -2.74 -7.86 -9.81
C SER A 203 -3.70 -7.94 -8.63
N LEU A 204 -3.61 -6.96 -7.74
CA LEU A 204 -4.43 -6.88 -6.55
C LEU A 204 -5.12 -5.52 -6.48
N ILE A 205 -6.44 -5.54 -6.28
CA ILE A 205 -7.21 -4.38 -5.85
C ILE A 205 -7.28 -4.45 -4.32
N VAL A 206 -6.72 -3.47 -3.63
CA VAL A 206 -6.44 -3.55 -2.21
C VAL A 206 -7.17 -2.45 -1.46
N GLY A 207 -7.81 -2.84 -0.35
CA GLY A 207 -8.38 -1.95 0.67
C GLY A 207 -8.09 -2.49 2.07
N GLY A 208 -8.52 -1.76 3.09
CA GLY A 208 -8.35 -2.13 4.49
C GLY A 208 -7.52 -1.14 5.30
N GLY A 209 -6.93 -1.63 6.39
CA GLY A 209 -6.18 -0.77 7.30
C GLY A 209 -5.21 -1.50 8.25
N THR A 210 -4.50 -0.78 9.10
CA THR A 210 -4.32 0.67 8.97
C THR A 210 -3.41 0.98 7.78
N THR A 211 -3.66 2.12 7.11
CA THR A 211 -2.93 2.55 5.92
C THR A 211 -1.42 2.57 6.12
N SER A 212 -0.94 3.10 7.24
CA SER A 212 0.49 3.19 7.54
C SER A 212 1.10 1.91 8.13
N GLY A 213 0.29 0.90 8.40
CA GLY A 213 0.69 -0.33 9.09
C GLY A 213 0.56 -1.55 8.17
N CYS A 214 -0.44 -2.38 8.45
CA CYS A 214 -0.67 -3.65 7.76
C CYS A 214 -0.91 -3.46 6.26
N LEU A 215 -1.67 -2.43 5.87
CA LEU A 215 -1.94 -2.12 4.47
C LEU A 215 -0.63 -1.85 3.72
N ARG A 216 0.16 -0.89 4.19
CA ARG A 216 1.45 -0.54 3.57
C ARG A 216 2.44 -1.71 3.56
N ALA A 217 2.47 -2.52 4.61
CA ALA A 217 3.34 -3.71 4.65
C ALA A 217 2.90 -4.74 3.59
N GLY A 218 1.59 -5.02 3.48
CA GLY A 218 1.05 -5.93 2.48
C GLY A 218 1.25 -5.42 1.05
N VAL A 219 1.09 -4.12 0.80
CA VAL A 219 1.32 -3.50 -0.52
C VAL A 219 2.77 -3.60 -0.96
N GLN A 220 3.72 -3.33 -0.05
CA GLN A 220 5.14 -3.46 -0.35
C GLN A 220 5.50 -4.92 -0.68
N ASP A 221 5.02 -5.88 0.10
CA ASP A 221 5.27 -7.30 -0.17
C ASP A 221 4.58 -7.75 -1.47
N ALA A 222 3.36 -7.31 -1.75
CA ALA A 222 2.69 -7.60 -3.02
C ALA A 222 3.53 -7.09 -4.21
N LYS A 223 4.02 -5.85 -4.12
CA LYS A 223 4.90 -5.28 -5.14
C LYS A 223 6.22 -6.04 -5.28
N ALA A 224 6.85 -6.40 -4.17
CA ALA A 224 8.10 -7.16 -4.15
C ALA A 224 7.93 -8.57 -4.74
N ASN A 225 6.74 -9.17 -4.60
CA ASN A 225 6.38 -10.45 -5.20
C ASN A 225 5.88 -10.33 -6.66
N GLY A 226 5.90 -9.13 -7.25
CA GLY A 226 5.65 -8.91 -8.67
C GLY A 226 4.20 -8.60 -9.06
N PHE A 227 3.29 -8.41 -8.09
CA PHE A 227 1.92 -8.00 -8.41
C PHE A 227 1.86 -6.52 -8.78
N HIS A 228 1.00 -6.18 -9.76
CA HIS A 228 0.50 -4.81 -9.89
C HIS A 228 -0.50 -4.56 -8.76
N VAL A 229 -0.40 -3.42 -8.08
CA VAL A 229 -1.27 -3.10 -6.94
C VAL A 229 -2.07 -1.85 -7.25
N THR A 230 -3.39 -1.95 -7.09
CA THR A 230 -4.32 -0.82 -7.13
C THR A 230 -4.89 -0.62 -5.73
N LEU A 231 -4.61 0.52 -5.10
CA LEU A 231 -5.19 0.89 -3.82
C LEU A 231 -6.44 1.73 -4.06
N VAL A 232 -7.54 1.41 -3.39
CA VAL A 232 -8.78 2.18 -3.50
C VAL A 232 -8.85 3.17 -2.34
N GLU A 233 -8.69 4.47 -2.62
CA GLU A 233 -8.52 5.50 -1.57
C GLU A 233 -9.62 5.43 -0.50
N GLU A 234 -10.88 5.40 -0.92
CA GLU A 234 -12.05 5.39 -0.04
C GLU A 234 -12.24 4.06 0.69
N CYS A 235 -11.57 2.99 0.24
CA CYS A 235 -11.54 1.70 0.92
C CYS A 235 -10.25 1.54 1.74
N CYS A 236 -9.58 2.62 2.12
CA CYS A 236 -8.42 2.59 3.00
C CYS A 236 -8.70 3.43 4.25
N TYR A 237 -8.20 3.01 5.42
CA TYR A 237 -8.36 3.80 6.64
C TYR A 237 -7.12 3.81 7.52
N ASP A 238 -6.97 4.87 8.29
CA ASP A 238 -6.01 4.97 9.38
C ASP A 238 -6.61 5.72 10.56
N ARG A 239 -5.94 5.61 11.71
CA ARG A 239 -6.29 6.33 12.93
C ARG A 239 -6.01 7.80 12.82
N THR A 240 -5.07 8.25 11.97
CA THR A 240 -4.70 9.67 11.84
C THR A 240 -4.70 10.10 10.37
N PRO A 241 -5.15 11.33 10.03
CA PRO A 241 -5.21 11.76 8.65
C PRO A 241 -3.82 11.91 8.04
N ILE A 242 -2.84 12.38 8.82
CA ILE A 242 -1.47 12.55 8.35
C ILE A 242 -0.83 11.21 7.96
N ASN A 243 -0.99 10.17 8.79
CA ASN A 243 -0.46 8.84 8.47
C ASN A 243 -1.16 8.27 7.24
N HIS A 244 -2.48 8.41 7.15
CA HIS A 244 -3.24 7.96 5.98
C HIS A 244 -2.73 8.62 4.69
N LYS A 245 -2.72 9.96 4.65
CA LYS A 245 -2.37 10.76 3.46
C LYS A 245 -0.94 10.52 3.01
N VAL A 246 0.04 10.62 3.92
CA VAL A 246 1.46 10.46 3.57
C VAL A 246 1.77 9.04 3.08
N ASN A 247 1.12 8.02 3.67
CA ASN A 247 1.36 6.64 3.25
C ASN A 247 0.68 6.33 1.90
N LEU A 248 -0.52 6.84 1.64
CA LEU A 248 -1.11 6.70 0.30
C LEU A 248 -0.29 7.45 -0.75
N PHE A 249 0.18 8.66 -0.46
CA PHE A 249 1.08 9.40 -1.35
C PHE A 249 2.36 8.62 -1.65
N ASP A 250 3.07 8.13 -0.63
CA ASP A 250 4.31 7.37 -0.82
C ASP A 250 4.07 6.06 -1.61
N MET A 251 2.96 5.36 -1.30
CA MET A 251 2.58 4.16 -2.04
C MET A 251 2.20 4.44 -3.49
N HIS A 252 1.45 5.52 -3.76
CA HIS A 252 1.07 5.93 -5.12
C HIS A 252 2.29 6.12 -6.02
N HIS A 253 3.37 6.68 -5.48
CA HIS A 253 4.54 7.01 -6.27
C HIS A 253 5.54 5.86 -6.40
N LYS A 254 5.52 4.87 -5.49
CA LYS A 254 6.59 3.85 -5.43
C LYS A 254 6.11 2.40 -5.55
N TYR A 255 4.89 2.10 -5.14
CA TYR A 255 4.47 0.71 -4.92
C TYR A 255 3.16 0.33 -5.61
N ALA A 256 2.21 1.26 -5.75
CA ALA A 256 0.85 1.00 -6.18
C ALA A 256 0.29 2.17 -6.99
N ASP A 257 -0.78 1.93 -7.74
CA ASP A 257 -1.65 2.98 -8.27
C ASP A 257 -2.75 3.23 -7.24
N VAL A 258 -2.76 4.38 -6.58
CA VAL A 258 -3.94 4.80 -5.78
C VAL A 258 -4.99 5.35 -6.75
N MET A 259 -6.20 4.85 -6.68
CA MET A 259 -7.32 5.21 -7.54
C MET A 259 -8.56 5.54 -6.70
N LYS A 260 -9.44 6.38 -7.25
CA LYS A 260 -10.77 6.62 -6.69
C LYS A 260 -11.65 5.40 -6.88
N LEU A 261 -12.53 5.14 -5.91
CA LEU A 261 -13.49 4.03 -5.99
C LEU A 261 -14.30 4.07 -7.27
N ALA A 262 -14.77 5.26 -7.68
CA ALA A 262 -15.55 5.41 -8.91
C ALA A 262 -14.83 4.88 -10.16
N ASP A 263 -13.53 5.18 -10.32
CA ASP A 263 -12.75 4.71 -11.47
C ASP A 263 -12.55 3.17 -11.43
N VAL A 264 -12.44 2.60 -10.23
CA VAL A 264 -12.31 1.14 -10.05
C VAL A 264 -13.65 0.44 -10.32
N LEU A 265 -14.77 0.99 -9.85
CA LEU A 265 -16.11 0.46 -10.16
C LEU A 265 -16.36 0.49 -11.67
N ASP A 266 -16.06 1.61 -12.32
CA ASP A 266 -16.14 1.77 -13.78
C ASP A 266 -15.27 0.77 -14.54
N HIS A 267 -14.17 0.28 -13.95
CA HIS A 267 -13.35 -0.77 -14.52
C HIS A 267 -14.01 -2.15 -14.34
N LEU A 268 -14.48 -2.46 -13.13
CA LEU A 268 -15.10 -3.74 -12.80
C LEU A 268 -16.40 -3.97 -13.57
N ASP A 269 -17.21 -2.94 -13.77
CA ASP A 269 -18.44 -3.00 -14.57
C ASP A 269 -18.18 -3.40 -16.03
N LYS A 270 -17.01 -3.03 -16.57
CA LYS A 270 -16.59 -3.42 -17.94
C LYS A 270 -16.13 -4.88 -18.01
N LEU A 271 -15.68 -5.45 -16.89
CA LEU A 271 -15.30 -6.86 -16.78
C LEU A 271 -16.48 -7.78 -16.49
N ALA A 272 -17.53 -7.26 -15.84
CA ALA A 272 -18.70 -8.03 -15.50
C ALA A 272 -19.30 -8.70 -16.75
N PRO A 273 -19.58 -10.02 -16.70
CA PRO A 273 -20.21 -10.70 -17.81
C PRO A 273 -21.52 -10.00 -18.12
N ARG A 274 -21.63 -9.43 -19.33
CA ARG A 274 -22.88 -8.81 -19.79
C ARG A 274 -23.95 -9.89 -19.68
N ARG A 275 -24.90 -9.73 -18.76
CA ARG A 275 -26.12 -10.54 -18.75
C ARG A 275 -26.72 -10.41 -20.15
N MET A 276 -26.71 -11.49 -20.93
CA MET A 276 -27.52 -11.53 -22.13
C MET A 276 -28.96 -11.38 -21.64
N ALA A 277 -29.58 -10.27 -22.00
CA ALA A 277 -30.99 -10.06 -21.72
C ALA A 277 -31.77 -11.18 -22.43
N GLU A 278 -32.42 -12.03 -21.62
CA GLU A 278 -33.46 -12.96 -22.07
C GLU A 278 -34.76 -12.20 -22.34
#